data_AF-A0A2E5B8C3-F1
#
_entry.id   AF-A0A2E5B8C3-F1
#
_cell.length_a   1.000
_cell.length_b   1.000
_cell.length_c   1.000
_cell.angle_alpha   90.00
_cell.angle_beta   90.00
_cell.angle_gamma   90.00
#
_symmetry.space_group_name_H-M   'P 1'
#
loop_
_entity.id
_entity.type
_entity.pdbx_description
1 polymer ?
#
loop_
_entity_poly.entity_id
_entity_poly.type
_entity_poly.pdbx_seq_one_letter_code
_entity_poly.pdbx_strand_id
1 'polypeptide(L)'
;METHPQTKTLATELLTRLEGCETTAYLDPVGVPTICTGLTRYPNEEPVRLGDVCHNNICSRYTEQIIAEKFIPVLSRIPGWSDFGATRQSVLISFAWNMGLTFYESTGFEEISNLLKEGFHQPELYDNMPSVLNLYVFNQEKRLAGLEKRRQIEGEEWKKESIGFLKLKNIQDTCLKKAPIESMYLSDTGKRIIDTEEELVITKFKSIHHTGHAWIHIKEEKEPWIIYLPHWKHLPDNTKKDLNWNDMSSFVAEYITVGELLQYNHSHIPVEGGRIERNLIRLAEEFRAIREAWGGALGVTGGYIPLQGDISLCSAEEQAHHQGMALDIYPVNDDTECLYRWLYSRWTGNLHNQSNHGFVHIDIANNGRFAGMR
;
A
#
# COMPACT_ATOMS: atom_id res chain seq x y z
N MET A 1 14.51 4.03 -1.15
CA MET A 1 13.06 4.10 -1.44
C MET A 1 12.75 2.85 -2.23
N GLU A 2 12.13 1.87 -1.60
CA GLU A 2 11.98 0.54 -2.18
C GLU A 2 10.70 0.42 -2.99
N THR A 3 10.81 -0.31 -4.10
CA THR A 3 9.71 -0.61 -5.02
C THR A 3 8.98 -1.84 -4.51
N HIS A 4 7.67 -1.90 -4.65
CA HIS A 4 6.89 -3.04 -4.20
C HIS A 4 7.39 -4.34 -4.87
N PRO A 5 7.52 -5.47 -4.14
CA PRO A 5 8.09 -6.71 -4.70
C PRO A 5 7.37 -7.22 -5.96
N GLN A 6 6.06 -7.00 -6.05
CA GLN A 6 5.23 -7.42 -7.18
C GLN A 6 5.29 -6.49 -8.39
N THR A 7 5.86 -5.29 -8.27
CA THR A 7 5.81 -4.26 -9.32
C THR A 7 6.37 -4.74 -10.64
N LYS A 8 7.51 -5.46 -10.63
CA LYS A 8 8.15 -5.96 -11.85
C LYS A 8 7.27 -6.98 -12.57
N THR A 9 6.65 -7.88 -11.82
CA THR A 9 5.76 -8.91 -12.36
C THR A 9 4.51 -8.25 -12.95
N LEU A 10 3.80 -7.41 -12.19
CA LEU A 10 2.61 -6.72 -12.68
C LEU A 10 2.90 -5.80 -13.88
N ALA A 11 4.03 -5.08 -13.86
CA ALA A 11 4.44 -4.24 -14.98
C ALA A 11 4.73 -5.08 -16.22
N THR A 12 5.40 -6.23 -16.07
CA THR A 12 5.70 -7.13 -17.20
C THR A 12 4.42 -7.74 -17.78
N GLU A 13 3.47 -8.13 -16.94
CA GLU A 13 2.15 -8.63 -17.38
C GLU A 13 1.36 -7.53 -18.11
N LEU A 14 1.32 -6.33 -17.55
CA LEU A 14 0.67 -5.17 -18.16
C LEU A 14 1.29 -4.85 -19.53
N LEU A 15 2.62 -4.79 -19.62
CA LEU A 15 3.34 -4.54 -20.86
C LEU A 15 3.10 -5.64 -21.88
N THR A 16 3.17 -6.92 -21.49
CA THR A 16 2.91 -8.05 -22.39
C THR A 16 1.49 -7.99 -22.95
N ARG A 17 0.51 -7.58 -22.15
CA ARG A 17 -0.88 -7.37 -22.59
C ARG A 17 -1.02 -6.22 -23.59
N LEU A 18 -0.19 -5.19 -23.48
CA LEU A 18 -0.28 -3.96 -24.29
C LEU A 18 0.56 -4.04 -25.58
N GLU A 19 1.79 -4.53 -25.49
CA GLU A 19 2.75 -4.62 -26.60
C GLU A 19 2.66 -5.97 -27.35
N GLY A 20 2.15 -7.01 -26.70
CA GLY A 20 2.31 -8.39 -27.14
C GLY A 20 3.67 -8.99 -26.73
N CYS A 21 3.92 -10.23 -27.16
CA CYS A 21 5.20 -10.92 -26.96
C CYS A 21 5.50 -11.81 -28.16
N GLU A 22 6.46 -11.41 -28.99
CA GLU A 22 6.90 -12.17 -30.16
C GLU A 22 8.15 -12.98 -29.85
N THR A 23 8.06 -14.32 -29.85
CA THR A 23 9.20 -15.19 -29.51
C THR A 23 10.19 -15.39 -30.64
N THR A 24 9.99 -14.75 -31.80
CA THR A 24 10.90 -14.80 -32.93
C THR A 24 11.12 -13.38 -33.42
N ALA A 25 12.38 -13.03 -33.68
CA ALA A 25 12.71 -11.68 -34.11
C ALA A 25 12.05 -11.33 -35.44
N TYR A 26 11.44 -10.14 -35.48
CA TYR A 26 10.76 -9.58 -36.65
C TYR A 26 11.27 -8.16 -36.94
N LEU A 27 10.92 -7.61 -38.11
CA LEU A 27 11.16 -6.20 -38.41
C LEU A 27 9.95 -5.37 -37.96
N ASP A 28 10.17 -4.39 -37.09
CA ASP A 28 9.14 -3.42 -36.73
C ASP A 28 8.77 -2.51 -37.94
N PRO A 29 7.75 -1.64 -37.81
CA PRO A 29 7.33 -0.76 -38.92
C PRO A 29 8.41 0.21 -39.43
N VAL A 30 9.48 0.44 -38.66
CA VAL A 30 10.62 1.30 -39.06
C VAL A 30 11.84 0.48 -39.49
N GLY A 31 11.73 -0.85 -39.56
CA GLY A 31 12.75 -1.76 -40.09
C GLY A 31 13.82 -2.17 -39.06
N VAL A 32 13.56 -2.03 -37.76
CA VAL A 32 14.48 -2.43 -36.70
C VAL A 32 14.13 -3.86 -36.21
N PRO A 33 15.11 -4.78 -36.14
CA PRO A 33 14.91 -6.10 -35.54
C PRO A 33 14.42 -5.99 -34.10
N THR A 34 13.29 -6.64 -33.83
CA THR A 34 12.56 -6.55 -32.57
C THR A 34 12.10 -7.95 -32.13
N ILE A 35 12.14 -8.24 -30.84
CA ILE A 35 11.71 -9.52 -30.25
C ILE A 35 11.04 -9.30 -28.88
N CYS A 36 10.39 -10.32 -28.35
CA CYS A 36 9.73 -10.31 -27.04
C CYS A 36 8.71 -9.17 -26.94
N THR A 37 8.75 -8.40 -25.87
CA THR A 37 7.86 -7.28 -25.55
C THR A 37 8.29 -5.97 -26.21
N GLY A 38 8.72 -6.04 -27.49
CA GLY A 38 9.21 -4.88 -28.23
C GLY A 38 10.68 -4.53 -27.98
N LEU A 39 11.52 -5.52 -27.65
CA LEU A 39 12.95 -5.31 -27.39
C LEU A 39 13.72 -5.19 -28.72
N THR A 40 14.50 -4.12 -28.87
CA THR A 40 15.49 -3.95 -29.95
C THR A 40 16.92 -4.24 -29.49
N ARG A 41 17.12 -4.29 -28.17
CA ARG A 41 18.34 -4.72 -27.49
C ARG A 41 17.96 -5.61 -26.29
N TYR A 42 18.78 -6.62 -26.04
CA TYR A 42 18.67 -7.45 -24.85
C TYR A 42 19.14 -6.67 -23.60
N PRO A 43 18.88 -7.18 -22.37
CA PRO A 43 19.34 -6.51 -21.14
C PRO A 43 20.85 -6.28 -21.08
N ASN A 44 21.64 -7.14 -21.74
CA ASN A 44 23.10 -6.99 -21.87
C ASN A 44 23.52 -5.99 -22.98
N GLU A 45 22.59 -5.19 -23.51
CA GLU A 45 22.77 -4.21 -24.58
C GLU A 45 23.07 -4.75 -25.99
N GLU A 46 23.20 -6.08 -26.15
CA GLU A 46 23.38 -6.68 -27.48
C GLU A 46 22.15 -6.40 -28.36
N PRO A 47 22.36 -5.99 -29.63
CA PRO A 47 21.26 -5.76 -30.54
C PRO A 47 20.57 -7.07 -30.92
N VAL A 48 19.25 -7.02 -31.06
CA VAL A 48 18.45 -8.12 -31.59
C VAL A 48 18.81 -8.34 -33.06
N ARG A 49 18.85 -9.60 -33.50
CA ARG A 49 19.17 -9.98 -34.87
C ARG A 49 18.04 -10.80 -35.46
N LEU A 50 17.80 -10.64 -36.77
CA LEU A 50 16.85 -11.50 -37.47
C LEU A 50 17.30 -12.96 -37.39
N GLY A 51 16.37 -13.84 -37.05
CA GLY A 51 16.64 -15.25 -36.77
C GLY A 51 16.81 -15.58 -35.29
N ASP A 52 16.91 -14.58 -34.40
CA ASP A 52 16.86 -14.83 -32.96
C ASP A 52 15.51 -15.45 -32.56
N VAL A 53 15.55 -16.44 -31.68
CA VAL A 53 14.38 -17.13 -31.12
C VAL A 53 14.48 -17.14 -29.61
N CYS A 54 13.35 -16.91 -28.95
CA CYS A 54 13.20 -16.85 -27.51
C CYS A 54 12.03 -17.71 -27.03
N HIS A 55 11.79 -17.74 -25.73
CA HIS A 55 10.62 -18.37 -25.11
C HIS A 55 9.89 -17.34 -24.24
N ASN A 56 8.58 -17.48 -24.08
CA ASN A 56 7.75 -16.53 -23.33
C ASN A 56 8.29 -16.24 -21.93
N ASN A 57 8.70 -17.27 -21.18
CA ASN A 57 9.27 -17.10 -19.84
C ASN A 57 10.58 -16.31 -19.86
N ILE A 58 11.44 -16.50 -20.87
CA ILE A 58 12.69 -15.75 -21.02
C ILE A 58 12.40 -14.30 -21.42
N CYS A 59 11.45 -14.06 -22.33
CA CYS A 59 10.99 -12.72 -22.68
C CYS A 59 10.46 -11.95 -21.46
N SER A 60 9.66 -12.60 -20.60
CA SER A 60 9.21 -12.00 -19.34
C SER A 60 10.40 -11.64 -18.44
N ARG A 61 11.41 -12.52 -18.31
CA ARG A 61 12.60 -12.23 -17.49
C ARG A 61 13.44 -11.08 -18.05
N TYR A 62 13.59 -10.98 -19.37
CA TYR A 62 14.26 -9.83 -19.98
C TYR A 62 13.52 -8.53 -19.69
N THR A 63 12.19 -8.55 -19.78
CA THR A 63 11.35 -7.39 -19.45
C THR A 63 11.51 -6.99 -17.99
N GLU A 64 11.39 -7.94 -17.07
CA GLU A 64 11.58 -7.70 -15.62
C GLU A 64 12.98 -7.15 -15.31
N GLN A 65 14.01 -7.65 -15.98
CA GLN A 65 15.39 -7.19 -15.80
C GLN A 65 15.56 -5.75 -16.27
N ILE A 66 15.04 -5.41 -17.45
CA ILE A 66 15.07 -4.03 -17.97
C ILE A 66 14.32 -3.08 -17.03
N ILE A 67 13.15 -3.49 -16.53
CA ILE A 67 12.39 -2.71 -15.55
C ILE A 67 13.22 -2.46 -14.30
N ALA A 68 13.86 -3.50 -13.77
CA ALA A 68 14.68 -3.41 -12.56
C ALA A 68 15.91 -2.51 -12.73
N GLU A 69 16.62 -2.66 -13.84
CA GLU A 69 17.92 -2.02 -14.04
C GLU A 69 17.80 -0.60 -14.62
N LYS A 70 16.77 -0.34 -15.43
CA LYS A 70 16.61 0.93 -16.16
C LYS A 70 15.44 1.76 -15.65
N PHE A 71 14.26 1.15 -15.45
CA PHE A 71 13.04 1.91 -15.15
C PHE A 71 12.95 2.33 -13.68
N ILE A 72 13.05 1.36 -12.77
CA ILE A 72 12.89 1.60 -11.33
C ILE A 72 13.85 2.70 -10.81
N PRO A 73 15.15 2.72 -11.14
CA PRO A 73 16.07 3.75 -10.63
C PRO A 73 15.73 5.18 -11.04
N VAL A 74 15.03 5.36 -12.18
CA VAL A 74 14.60 6.68 -12.66
C VAL A 74 13.24 7.04 -12.05
N LEU A 75 12.28 6.13 -12.12
CA LEU A 75 10.91 6.38 -11.67
C LEU A 75 10.78 6.47 -10.14
N SER A 76 11.69 5.86 -9.38
CA SER A 76 11.70 5.98 -7.91
C SER A 76 11.99 7.40 -7.40
N ARG A 77 12.28 8.35 -8.29
CA ARG A 77 12.40 9.79 -7.97
C ARG A 77 11.06 10.50 -7.88
N ILE A 78 9.99 9.89 -8.41
CA ILE A 78 8.64 10.43 -8.33
C ILE A 78 8.23 10.52 -6.84
N PRO A 79 7.76 11.70 -6.37
CA PRO A 79 7.30 11.85 -5.00
C PRO A 79 6.25 10.81 -4.63
N GLY A 80 6.40 10.18 -3.47
CA GLY A 80 5.47 9.15 -3.01
C GLY A 80 5.61 7.78 -3.68
N TRP A 81 6.65 7.53 -4.48
CA TRP A 81 6.84 6.22 -5.14
C TRP A 81 6.70 5.03 -4.18
N SER A 82 7.29 5.08 -2.98
CA SER A 82 7.17 4.03 -1.96
C SER A 82 5.79 3.90 -1.31
N ASP A 83 4.95 4.91 -1.46
CA ASP A 83 3.58 4.93 -0.92
C ASP A 83 2.59 4.32 -1.94
N PHE A 84 3.01 4.17 -3.20
CA PHE A 84 2.24 3.45 -4.21
C PHE A 84 2.34 1.93 -4.00
N GLY A 85 1.22 1.24 -4.20
CA GLY A 85 1.24 -0.22 -4.35
C GLY A 85 1.80 -0.63 -5.72
N ALA A 86 1.92 -1.93 -5.92
CA ALA A 86 2.53 -2.47 -7.13
C ALA A 86 1.79 -2.09 -8.42
N THR A 87 0.48 -1.92 -8.34
CA THR A 87 -0.36 -1.61 -9.50
C THR A 87 -0.10 -0.20 -9.99
N ARG A 88 -0.11 0.81 -9.11
CA ARG A 88 0.21 2.20 -9.52
C ARG A 88 1.65 2.33 -10.01
N GLN A 89 2.60 1.68 -9.32
CA GLN A 89 3.99 1.62 -9.80
C GLN A 89 4.08 0.97 -11.19
N SER A 90 3.35 -0.12 -11.44
CA SER A 90 3.32 -0.80 -12.74
C SER A 90 2.74 0.06 -13.86
N VAL A 91 1.72 0.87 -13.56
CA VAL A 91 1.12 1.81 -14.52
C VAL A 91 2.12 2.88 -14.93
N LEU A 92 2.87 3.45 -13.98
CA LEU A 92 3.91 4.44 -14.29
C LEU A 92 5.05 3.84 -15.11
N ILE A 93 5.43 2.58 -14.84
CA ILE A 93 6.39 1.84 -15.69
C ILE A 93 5.83 1.64 -17.09
N SER A 94 4.56 1.22 -17.23
CA SER A 94 3.91 1.07 -18.54
C SER A 94 3.85 2.38 -19.31
N PHE A 95 3.50 3.47 -18.64
CA PHE A 95 3.45 4.80 -19.23
C PHE A 95 4.84 5.24 -19.71
N ALA A 96 5.87 5.08 -18.87
CA ALA A 96 7.25 5.39 -19.21
C ALA A 96 7.79 4.53 -20.36
N TRP A 97 7.38 3.25 -20.45
CA TRP A 97 7.78 2.35 -21.54
C TRP A 97 7.29 2.87 -22.89
N ASN A 98 6.10 3.46 -22.92
CA ASN A 98 5.48 3.99 -24.13
C ASN A 98 5.91 5.41 -24.49
N MET A 99 6.00 6.28 -23.48
CA MET A 99 6.16 7.71 -23.66
C MET A 99 7.60 8.20 -23.45
N GLY A 100 8.47 7.33 -22.91
CA GLY A 100 9.85 7.65 -22.58
C GLY A 100 10.12 7.59 -21.09
N LEU A 101 11.28 7.03 -20.75
CA LEU A 101 11.70 6.76 -19.37
C LEU A 101 11.77 8.01 -18.49
N THR A 102 12.10 9.17 -19.06
CA THR A 102 12.34 10.41 -18.34
C THR A 102 11.14 11.36 -18.36
N PHE A 103 9.92 10.87 -18.54
CA PHE A 103 8.74 11.73 -18.70
C PHE A 103 8.50 12.67 -17.51
N TYR A 104 8.77 12.22 -16.28
CA TYR A 104 8.51 13.00 -15.07
C TYR A 104 9.36 14.28 -15.05
N GLU A 105 8.70 15.43 -14.90
CA GLU A 105 9.27 16.78 -14.97
C GLU A 105 9.90 17.17 -16.33
N SER A 106 9.61 16.42 -17.39
CA SER A 106 10.01 16.77 -18.76
C SER A 106 8.96 17.64 -19.46
N THR A 107 9.43 18.46 -20.42
CA THR A 107 8.57 19.27 -21.28
C THR A 107 7.51 18.41 -21.99
N GLY A 108 6.26 18.85 -21.95
CA GLY A 108 5.11 18.13 -22.53
C GLY A 108 4.46 17.12 -21.58
N PHE A 109 5.01 16.92 -20.37
CA PHE A 109 4.47 16.03 -19.33
C PHE A 109 4.11 16.79 -18.04
N GLU A 110 3.82 18.08 -18.14
CA GLU A 110 3.54 18.96 -17.00
C GLU A 110 2.32 18.48 -16.21
N GLU A 111 1.23 18.10 -16.88
CA GLU A 111 -0.02 17.68 -16.22
C GLU A 111 0.17 16.43 -15.36
N ILE A 112 0.79 15.36 -15.88
CA ILE A 112 1.07 14.15 -15.08
C ILE A 112 2.10 14.41 -13.99
N SER A 113 3.11 15.25 -14.25
CA SER A 113 4.14 15.58 -13.26
C SER A 113 3.55 16.39 -12.11
N ASN A 114 2.71 17.38 -12.41
CA ASN A 114 2.00 18.17 -11.42
C ASN A 114 1.04 17.29 -10.61
N LEU A 115 0.30 16.39 -11.26
CA LEU A 115 -0.57 15.45 -10.56
C LEU A 115 0.20 14.57 -9.57
N LEU A 116 1.35 14.03 -9.99
CA LEU A 116 2.19 13.19 -9.13
C LEU A 116 2.79 13.96 -7.95
N LYS A 117 3.23 15.19 -8.20
CA LYS A 117 3.80 16.07 -7.18
C LYS A 117 2.75 16.54 -6.16
N GLU A 118 1.62 17.05 -6.63
CA GLU A 118 0.55 17.53 -5.75
C GLU A 118 -0.17 16.39 -5.06
N GLY A 119 -0.35 15.25 -5.74
CA GLY A 119 -0.94 14.04 -5.17
C GLY A 119 -0.13 13.47 -4.00
N PHE A 120 1.19 13.68 -3.97
CA PHE A 120 1.99 13.27 -2.81
C PHE A 120 1.55 13.98 -1.52
N HIS A 121 1.17 15.24 -1.66
CA HIS A 121 0.64 16.05 -0.57
C HIS A 121 -0.85 15.82 -0.34
N GLN A 122 -1.66 15.70 -1.40
CA GLN A 122 -3.11 15.52 -1.37
C GLN A 122 -3.51 14.26 -2.15
N PRO A 123 -3.46 13.06 -1.54
CA PRO A 123 -3.55 11.81 -2.27
C PRO A 123 -4.87 11.58 -3.02
N GLU A 124 -5.97 12.21 -2.62
CA GLU A 124 -7.23 12.18 -3.37
C GLU A 124 -7.08 12.67 -4.83
N LEU A 125 -6.09 13.53 -5.12
CA LEU A 125 -5.84 14.00 -6.48
C LEU A 125 -5.46 12.83 -7.41
N TYR A 126 -4.85 11.76 -6.90
CA TYR A 126 -4.48 10.61 -7.70
C TYR A 126 -5.68 9.95 -8.41
N ASP A 127 -6.91 10.16 -7.97
CA ASP A 127 -8.11 9.67 -8.67
C ASP A 127 -8.30 10.33 -10.05
N ASN A 128 -7.64 11.47 -10.31
CA ASN A 128 -7.64 12.15 -11.61
C ASN A 128 -6.66 11.55 -12.63
N MET A 129 -5.78 10.62 -12.22
CA MET A 129 -4.76 10.02 -13.10
C MET A 129 -5.32 9.47 -14.42
N PRO A 130 -6.45 8.76 -14.46
CA PRO A 130 -7.02 8.26 -15.72
C PRO A 130 -7.34 9.38 -16.73
N SER A 131 -7.86 10.51 -16.24
CA SER A 131 -8.15 11.68 -17.08
C SER A 131 -6.86 12.30 -17.61
N VAL A 132 -5.83 12.39 -16.76
CA VAL A 132 -4.51 12.93 -17.13
C VAL A 132 -3.79 12.01 -18.12
N LEU A 133 -3.83 10.70 -17.91
CA LEU A 133 -3.30 9.70 -18.85
C LEU A 133 -3.92 9.87 -20.25
N ASN A 134 -5.22 10.13 -20.33
CA ASN A 134 -5.93 10.33 -21.61
C ASN A 134 -5.51 11.61 -22.37
N LEU A 135 -4.71 12.50 -21.79
CA LEU A 135 -4.08 13.61 -22.52
C LEU A 135 -2.95 13.11 -23.45
N TYR A 136 -2.37 11.93 -23.15
CA TYR A 136 -1.23 11.35 -23.86
C TYR A 136 -1.66 10.28 -24.88
N VAL A 137 -2.57 10.67 -25.77
CA VAL A 137 -3.16 9.79 -26.82
C VAL A 137 -2.96 10.34 -28.24
N PHE A 138 -2.18 11.40 -28.39
CA PHE A 138 -1.97 12.10 -29.64
C PHE A 138 -0.58 11.83 -30.21
N ASN A 139 -0.49 11.78 -31.54
CA ASN A 139 0.74 11.99 -32.27
C ASN A 139 0.52 13.21 -33.18
N GLN A 140 1.25 14.28 -32.90
CA GLN A 140 0.95 15.62 -33.43
C GLN A 140 -0.52 15.98 -33.08
N GLU A 141 -1.35 16.31 -34.06
CA GLU A 141 -2.76 16.64 -33.85
C GLU A 141 -3.70 15.43 -33.99
N LYS A 142 -3.15 14.26 -34.35
CA LYS A 142 -3.96 13.06 -34.61
C LYS A 142 -4.09 12.21 -33.35
N ARG A 143 -5.33 12.00 -32.91
CA ARG A 143 -5.66 11.06 -31.86
C ARG A 143 -5.48 9.61 -32.34
N LEU A 144 -4.82 8.78 -31.54
CA LEU A 144 -4.51 7.38 -31.88
C LEU A 144 -5.35 6.43 -31.04
N ALA A 145 -6.25 5.67 -31.67
CA ALA A 145 -7.15 4.72 -30.99
C ALA A 145 -6.40 3.66 -30.17
N GLY A 146 -5.22 3.22 -30.62
CA GLY A 146 -4.38 2.29 -29.86
C GLY A 146 -3.87 2.90 -28.54
N LEU A 147 -3.48 4.17 -28.56
CA LEU A 147 -3.07 4.88 -27.35
C LEU A 147 -4.26 5.15 -26.43
N GLU A 148 -5.42 5.52 -26.96
CA GLU A 148 -6.64 5.66 -26.14
C GLU A 148 -6.94 4.37 -25.36
N LYS A 149 -6.96 3.22 -26.04
CA LYS A 149 -7.20 1.93 -25.40
C LYS A 149 -6.15 1.62 -24.34
N ARG A 150 -4.88 1.93 -24.61
CA ARG A 150 -3.79 1.77 -23.64
C ARG A 150 -3.99 2.64 -22.40
N ARG A 151 -4.24 3.94 -22.57
CA ARG A 151 -4.46 4.89 -21.46
C ARG A 151 -5.70 4.51 -20.64
N GLN A 152 -6.74 3.98 -21.29
CA GLN A 152 -7.91 3.44 -20.58
C GLN A 152 -7.52 2.25 -19.68
N ILE A 153 -6.81 1.26 -20.21
CA ILE A 153 -6.36 0.09 -19.44
C ILE A 153 -5.46 0.53 -18.28
N GLU A 154 -4.48 1.41 -18.54
CA GLU A 154 -3.61 1.96 -17.50
C GLU A 154 -4.41 2.72 -16.42
N GLY A 155 -5.43 3.49 -16.80
CA GLY A 155 -6.33 4.17 -15.88
C GLY A 155 -7.20 3.21 -15.06
N GLU A 156 -7.65 2.10 -15.64
CA GLU A 156 -8.40 1.05 -14.93
C GLU A 156 -7.51 0.32 -13.91
N GLU A 157 -6.27 -0.01 -14.29
CA GLU A 157 -5.28 -0.58 -13.37
C GLU A 157 -4.96 0.39 -12.23
N TRP A 158 -4.73 1.68 -12.54
CA TRP A 158 -4.44 2.71 -11.53
C TRP A 158 -5.52 2.81 -10.44
N LYS A 159 -6.80 2.67 -10.83
CA LYS A 159 -7.95 2.75 -9.91
C LYS A 159 -8.07 1.56 -8.95
N LYS A 160 -7.40 0.45 -9.19
CA LYS A 160 -7.42 -0.71 -8.27
C LYS A 160 -6.84 -0.37 -6.90
N GLU A 161 -5.91 0.59 -6.86
CA GLU A 161 -5.35 1.14 -5.62
C GLU A 161 -5.93 2.53 -5.32
N SER A 162 -7.20 2.78 -5.71
CA SER A 162 -7.88 3.98 -5.23
C SER A 162 -7.82 3.98 -3.70
N ILE A 163 -7.55 5.15 -3.16
CA ILE A 163 -7.16 5.31 -1.76
C ILE A 163 -8.33 4.97 -0.82
N GLY A 164 -9.55 4.86 -1.37
CA GLY A 164 -10.75 4.85 -0.56
C GLY A 164 -10.80 6.11 0.30
N PHE A 165 -11.85 6.25 1.09
CA PHE A 165 -11.83 7.22 2.17
C PHE A 165 -11.95 6.44 3.46
N LEU A 166 -10.95 6.57 4.34
CA LEU A 166 -11.07 6.05 5.69
C LEU A 166 -11.95 7.02 6.49
N LYS A 167 -13.15 6.58 6.86
CA LYS A 167 -14.04 7.35 7.72
C LYS A 167 -13.79 6.98 9.17
N LEU A 168 -13.34 7.94 9.97
CA LEU A 168 -13.20 7.78 11.40
C LEU A 168 -14.21 8.64 12.12
N LYS A 169 -14.84 8.09 13.15
CA LYS A 169 -15.71 8.81 14.07
C LYS A 169 -15.09 8.80 15.45
N ASN A 170 -14.97 9.96 16.09
CA ASN A 170 -14.46 9.96 17.46
C ASN A 170 -15.52 9.49 18.45
N ILE A 171 -15.05 8.80 19.48
CA ILE A 171 -15.92 8.21 20.53
C ILE A 171 -15.85 8.97 21.85
N GLN A 172 -14.96 9.96 21.93
CA GLN A 172 -14.84 10.88 23.06
C GLN A 172 -14.14 12.18 22.60
N ASP A 173 -14.24 13.21 23.44
CA ASP A 173 -13.59 14.50 23.19
C ASP A 173 -12.08 14.30 23.04
N THR A 174 -11.53 14.87 21.98
CA THR A 174 -10.12 14.70 21.66
C THR A 174 -9.57 15.88 20.90
N CYS A 175 -8.35 15.75 20.38
CA CYS A 175 -7.77 16.77 19.53
C CYS A 175 -6.90 16.15 18.44
N LEU A 176 -6.88 16.81 17.30
CA LEU A 176 -5.82 16.66 16.32
C LEU A 176 -4.59 17.39 16.81
N LYS A 177 -3.41 16.84 16.53
CA LYS A 177 -2.13 17.34 17.04
C LYS A 177 -1.14 17.60 15.90
N LYS A 178 -0.24 18.57 16.07
CA LYS A 178 0.90 18.79 15.16
C LYS A 178 2.16 18.02 15.54
N ALA A 179 2.19 17.43 16.74
CA ALA A 179 3.27 16.55 17.20
C ALA A 179 2.71 15.39 18.07
N PRO A 180 3.37 14.22 18.10
CA PRO A 180 2.89 13.04 18.82
C PRO A 180 3.21 13.12 20.32
N ILE A 181 2.74 14.18 20.98
CA ILE A 181 2.95 14.44 22.40
C ILE A 181 1.61 14.71 23.09
N GLU A 182 1.62 14.79 24.41
CA GLU A 182 0.41 15.15 25.17
C GLU A 182 -0.12 16.52 24.75
N SER A 183 -1.45 16.62 24.61
CA SER A 183 -2.12 17.82 24.09
C SER A 183 -1.92 19.05 24.98
N MET A 184 -1.64 18.83 26.27
CA MET A 184 -1.29 19.88 27.22
C MET A 184 0.02 20.62 26.88
N TYR A 185 0.93 19.96 26.17
CA TYR A 185 2.21 20.55 25.75
C TYR A 185 2.13 21.23 24.38
N LEU A 186 0.98 21.17 23.70
CA LEU A 186 0.75 21.82 22.42
C LEU A 186 0.11 23.20 22.61
N SER A 187 0.61 24.17 21.84
CA SER A 187 -0.03 25.48 21.68
C SER A 187 -1.43 25.32 21.06
N ASP A 188 -2.24 26.37 21.14
CA ASP A 188 -3.58 26.39 20.51
C ASP A 188 -3.52 26.26 18.99
N THR A 189 -2.44 26.72 18.36
CA THR A 189 -2.18 26.50 16.92
C THR A 189 -1.66 25.10 16.61
N GLY A 190 -1.11 24.41 17.60
CA GLY A 190 -0.56 23.06 17.50
C GLY A 190 -1.61 21.96 17.68
N LYS A 191 -2.86 22.32 18.00
CA LYS A 191 -3.96 21.37 18.20
C LYS A 191 -5.29 21.91 17.66
N ARG A 192 -6.18 20.99 17.28
CA ARG A 192 -7.57 21.31 16.95
C ARG A 192 -8.47 20.41 17.79
N ILE A 193 -9.30 21.01 18.65
CA ILE A 193 -10.26 20.27 19.46
C ILE A 193 -11.31 19.65 18.54
N ILE A 194 -11.71 18.43 18.87
CA ILE A 194 -12.74 17.65 18.18
C ILE A 194 -13.69 17.13 19.26
N ASP A 195 -14.95 17.51 19.18
CA ASP A 195 -15.99 17.09 20.11
C ASP A 195 -16.48 15.69 19.77
N THR A 196 -16.92 14.94 20.78
CA THR A 196 -17.45 13.57 20.61
C THR A 196 -18.49 13.48 19.47
N GLU A 197 -18.47 12.39 18.69
CA GLU A 197 -19.30 12.10 17.51
C GLU A 197 -18.95 12.82 16.20
N GLU A 198 -17.95 13.70 16.17
CA GLU A 198 -17.39 14.25 14.93
C GLU A 198 -16.75 13.18 14.02
N GLU A 199 -16.87 13.37 12.72
CA GLU A 199 -16.38 12.45 11.68
C GLU A 199 -15.28 13.08 10.84
N LEU A 200 -14.24 12.30 10.54
CA LEU A 200 -13.16 12.66 9.64
C LEU A 200 -13.14 11.75 8.43
N VAL A 201 -12.86 12.36 7.27
CA VAL A 201 -12.63 11.66 6.01
C VAL A 201 -11.13 11.72 5.71
N ILE A 202 -10.45 10.59 5.81
CA ILE A 202 -9.00 10.48 5.72
C ILE A 202 -8.58 9.94 4.35
N THR A 203 -7.61 10.60 3.72
CA THR A 203 -7.03 10.22 2.43
C THR A 203 -5.58 9.75 2.54
N LYS A 204 -4.94 9.89 3.69
CA LYS A 204 -3.66 9.25 3.98
C LYS A 204 -3.61 8.84 5.44
N PHE A 205 -3.10 7.65 5.69
CA PHE A 205 -2.89 7.14 7.02
C PHE A 205 -1.48 6.59 7.14
N LYS A 206 -0.80 6.89 8.25
CA LYS A 206 0.50 6.31 8.58
C LYS A 206 0.64 6.20 10.08
N SER A 207 0.63 4.98 10.61
CA SER A 207 0.84 4.74 12.03
C SER A 207 2.23 5.19 12.48
N ILE A 208 2.31 5.66 13.73
CA ILE A 208 3.55 5.99 14.41
C ILE A 208 3.85 4.81 15.35
N HIS A 209 4.82 4.00 14.95
CA HIS A 209 5.21 2.78 15.66
C HIS A 209 5.32 3.00 17.17
N HIS A 210 4.77 2.05 17.93
CA HIS A 210 4.84 1.99 19.39
C HIS A 210 4.21 3.16 20.18
N THR A 211 3.35 3.99 19.57
CA THR A 211 2.78 5.16 20.28
C THR A 211 1.25 5.23 20.32
N GLY A 212 0.54 4.32 19.64
CA GLY A 212 -0.91 4.42 19.46
C GLY A 212 -1.36 5.64 18.63
N HIS A 213 -0.42 6.44 18.12
CA HIS A 213 -0.69 7.62 17.29
C HIS A 213 -0.56 7.29 15.81
N ALA A 214 -1.19 8.09 14.97
CA ALA A 214 -1.04 8.02 13.51
C ALA A 214 -1.03 9.41 12.89
N TRP A 215 -0.18 9.59 11.88
CA TRP A 215 -0.30 10.68 10.94
C TRP A 215 -1.49 10.42 10.01
N ILE A 216 -2.31 11.45 9.82
CA ILE A 216 -3.44 11.45 8.93
C ILE A 216 -3.42 12.67 8.02
N HIS A 217 -3.90 12.48 6.80
CA HIS A 217 -4.29 13.57 5.92
C HIS A 217 -5.81 13.59 5.83
N ILE A 218 -6.40 14.72 6.19
CA ILE A 218 -7.84 14.91 6.11
C ILE A 218 -8.14 15.44 4.71
N LYS A 219 -9.18 14.90 4.08
CA LYS A 219 -9.61 15.31 2.75
C LYS A 219 -9.72 16.84 2.65
N GLU A 220 -9.22 17.42 1.55
CA GLU A 220 -9.20 18.86 1.28
C GLU A 220 -8.29 19.73 2.19
N GLU A 221 -7.61 19.13 3.19
CA GLU A 221 -6.66 19.84 4.06
C GLU A 221 -5.21 19.57 3.65
N LYS A 222 -4.45 20.60 3.25
CA LYS A 222 -3.05 20.41 2.82
C LYS A 222 -2.10 19.89 3.89
N GLU A 223 -2.34 20.25 5.14
CA GLU A 223 -1.42 19.97 6.24
C GLU A 223 -1.84 18.71 6.98
N PRO A 224 -0.91 17.77 7.25
CA PRO A 224 -1.25 16.58 8.00
C PRO A 224 -1.49 16.89 9.48
N TRP A 225 -2.18 15.96 10.13
CA TRP A 225 -2.47 15.96 11.56
C TRP A 225 -2.07 14.63 12.18
N ILE A 226 -1.90 14.63 13.50
CA ILE A 226 -1.75 13.43 14.29
C ILE A 226 -3.03 13.20 15.08
N ILE A 227 -3.49 11.95 15.08
CA ILE A 227 -4.53 11.45 15.96
C ILE A 227 -3.97 10.42 16.92
N TYR A 228 -4.63 10.26 18.07
CA TYR A 228 -4.45 9.12 18.95
C TYR A 228 -5.56 8.10 18.65
N LEU A 229 -5.19 6.99 18.00
CA LEU A 229 -6.11 6.02 17.40
C LEU A 229 -7.19 5.49 18.35
N PRO A 230 -6.91 5.20 19.63
CA PRO A 230 -7.93 4.67 20.54
C PRO A 230 -9.15 5.56 20.76
N HIS A 231 -9.10 6.84 20.38
CA HIS A 231 -10.24 7.75 20.46
C HIS A 231 -11.15 7.71 19.23
N TRP A 232 -10.82 6.89 18.23
CA TRP A 232 -11.48 6.86 16.94
C TRP A 232 -11.99 5.46 16.62
N LYS A 233 -13.17 5.42 16.03
CA LYS A 233 -13.79 4.20 15.50
C LYS A 233 -13.85 4.29 13.99
N HIS A 234 -13.41 3.22 13.32
CA HIS A 234 -13.61 3.07 11.88
C HIS A 234 -15.09 2.85 11.54
N LEU A 235 -15.59 3.60 10.55
CA LEU A 235 -16.90 3.42 9.93
C LEU A 235 -16.73 2.71 8.58
N PRO A 236 -16.79 1.36 8.52
CA PRO A 236 -16.61 0.64 7.26
C PRO A 236 -17.77 0.93 6.29
N ASP A 237 -17.43 1.15 5.02
CA ASP A 237 -18.40 1.46 3.96
C ASP A 237 -19.13 0.21 3.42
N ASN A 238 -18.64 -1.00 3.68
CA ASN A 238 -19.16 -2.25 3.12
C ASN A 238 -19.22 -3.41 4.12
N THR A 239 -20.16 -4.33 3.91
CA THR A 239 -20.31 -5.60 4.65
C THR A 239 -19.91 -6.82 3.79
N LYS A 240 -19.10 -6.62 2.74
CA LYS A 240 -18.75 -7.68 1.78
C LYS A 240 -17.81 -8.70 2.43
N LYS A 241 -18.05 -9.98 2.17
CA LYS A 241 -17.45 -11.13 2.89
C LYS A 241 -16.29 -11.82 2.16
N ASP A 242 -16.05 -11.50 0.90
CA ASP A 242 -14.97 -12.13 0.13
C ASP A 242 -13.70 -11.31 0.26
N LEU A 243 -12.61 -11.94 0.73
CA LEU A 243 -11.32 -11.30 0.93
C LEU A 243 -10.79 -10.73 -0.39
N ASN A 244 -10.56 -9.42 -0.40
CA ASN A 244 -9.87 -8.71 -1.48
C ASN A 244 -8.82 -7.75 -0.89
N TRP A 245 -7.53 -8.06 -1.08
CA TRP A 245 -6.42 -7.24 -0.58
C TRP A 245 -6.35 -5.82 -1.16
N ASN A 246 -6.96 -5.57 -2.32
CA ASN A 246 -7.04 -4.23 -2.92
C ASN A 246 -8.22 -3.40 -2.36
N ASP A 247 -9.08 -3.99 -1.54
CA ASP A 247 -10.18 -3.28 -0.87
C ASP A 247 -9.88 -3.18 0.62
N MET A 248 -9.45 -2.00 1.08
CA MET A 248 -9.12 -1.74 2.48
C MET A 248 -10.32 -1.93 3.44
N SER A 249 -11.55 -1.94 2.91
CA SER A 249 -12.77 -2.22 3.69
C SER A 249 -13.12 -3.71 3.75
N SER A 250 -12.48 -4.54 2.93
CA SER A 250 -12.66 -5.99 2.94
C SER A 250 -12.25 -6.57 4.29
N PHE A 251 -13.00 -7.53 4.80
CA PHE A 251 -12.62 -8.28 5.99
C PHE A 251 -11.62 -9.39 5.65
N VAL A 252 -10.62 -9.57 6.51
CA VAL A 252 -9.68 -10.72 6.48
C VAL A 252 -10.21 -11.86 7.34
N ALA A 253 -10.77 -11.51 8.50
CA ALA A 253 -11.61 -12.36 9.35
C ALA A 253 -12.79 -11.51 9.86
N GLU A 254 -13.72 -12.08 10.61
CA GLU A 254 -15.00 -11.44 11.00
C GLU A 254 -14.90 -10.01 11.58
N TYR A 255 -13.78 -9.68 12.22
CA TYR A 255 -13.64 -8.45 12.99
C TYR A 255 -12.42 -7.59 12.64
N ILE A 256 -11.69 -7.90 11.58
CA ILE A 256 -10.50 -7.15 11.17
C ILE A 256 -10.50 -6.96 9.66
N THR A 257 -10.35 -5.71 9.23
CA THR A 257 -10.28 -5.37 7.81
C THR A 257 -8.86 -5.48 7.26
N VAL A 258 -8.75 -5.55 5.93
CA VAL A 258 -7.50 -5.41 5.19
C VAL A 258 -6.81 -4.10 5.57
N GLY A 259 -7.57 -3.00 5.68
CA GLY A 259 -7.03 -1.70 6.07
C GLY A 259 -6.41 -1.68 7.46
N GLU A 260 -7.09 -2.24 8.46
CA GLU A 260 -6.51 -2.36 9.81
C GLU A 260 -5.25 -3.22 9.81
N LEU A 261 -5.27 -4.33 9.09
CA LEU A 261 -4.15 -5.27 9.06
C LEU A 261 -2.94 -4.73 8.29
N LEU A 262 -3.16 -4.03 7.18
CA LEU A 262 -2.13 -3.45 6.32
C LEU A 262 -1.83 -1.98 6.63
N GLN A 263 -2.41 -1.43 7.70
CA GLN A 263 -2.21 -0.04 8.10
C GLN A 263 -2.63 0.95 7.00
N TYR A 264 -3.70 0.63 6.28
CA TYR A 264 -4.33 1.44 5.23
C TYR A 264 -3.35 1.89 4.12
N ASN A 265 -2.37 1.05 3.80
CA ASN A 265 -1.37 1.34 2.80
C ASN A 265 -1.29 0.22 1.74
N HIS A 266 -1.59 0.55 0.48
CA HIS A 266 -1.53 -0.38 -0.64
C HIS A 266 -0.12 -0.91 -0.90
N SER A 267 0.94 -0.18 -0.50
CA SER A 267 2.31 -0.69 -0.59
C SER A 267 2.64 -1.79 0.42
N HIS A 268 1.70 -2.14 1.31
CA HIS A 268 1.81 -3.24 2.25
C HIS A 268 1.06 -4.51 1.79
N ILE A 269 0.43 -4.51 0.62
CA ILE A 269 -0.30 -5.68 0.12
C ILE A 269 0.65 -6.88 -0.01
N PRO A 270 0.34 -8.03 0.62
CA PRO A 270 1.22 -9.19 0.53
C PRO A 270 1.17 -9.83 -0.86
N VAL A 271 2.22 -10.57 -1.20
CA VAL A 271 2.18 -11.46 -2.36
C VAL A 271 1.14 -12.57 -2.11
N GLU A 272 0.17 -12.70 -3.01
CA GLU A 272 -0.85 -13.75 -2.99
C GLU A 272 -0.20 -15.14 -3.05
N GLY A 273 -0.70 -16.08 -2.23
CA GLY A 273 -0.11 -17.38 -1.97
C GLY A 273 1.20 -17.34 -1.19
N GLY A 274 1.64 -16.17 -0.72
CA GLY A 274 2.90 -15.95 -0.02
C GLY A 274 2.90 -16.38 1.45
N ARG A 275 4.08 -16.41 2.07
CA ARG A 275 4.20 -16.67 3.52
C ARG A 275 3.55 -15.57 4.36
N ILE A 276 3.76 -14.30 3.97
CA ILE A 276 3.20 -13.15 4.68
C ILE A 276 1.67 -13.19 4.65
N GLU A 277 1.06 -13.44 3.50
CA GLU A 277 -0.40 -13.58 3.39
C GLU A 277 -0.95 -14.66 4.33
N ARG A 278 -0.33 -15.85 4.35
CA ARG A 278 -0.73 -16.93 5.27
C ARG A 278 -0.60 -16.52 6.74
N ASN A 279 0.45 -15.80 7.10
CA ASN A 279 0.65 -15.29 8.46
C ASN A 279 -0.45 -14.28 8.82
N LEU A 280 -0.77 -13.36 7.91
CA LEU A 280 -1.80 -12.35 8.08
C LEU A 280 -3.20 -12.96 8.28
N ILE A 281 -3.57 -13.93 7.44
CA ILE A 281 -4.84 -14.65 7.57
C ILE A 281 -4.90 -15.40 8.92
N ARG A 282 -3.83 -16.09 9.30
CA ARG A 282 -3.76 -16.78 10.59
C ARG A 282 -3.90 -15.81 11.76
N LEU A 283 -3.17 -14.69 11.72
CA LEU A 283 -3.19 -13.65 12.75
C LEU A 283 -4.58 -13.04 12.91
N ALA A 284 -5.28 -12.81 11.78
CA ALA A 284 -6.66 -12.33 11.78
C ALA A 284 -7.63 -13.32 12.45
N GLU A 285 -7.46 -14.63 12.23
CA GLU A 285 -8.27 -15.67 12.91
C GLU A 285 -8.00 -15.74 14.42
N GLU A 286 -6.74 -15.60 14.85
CA GLU A 286 -6.41 -15.54 16.27
C GLU A 286 -7.01 -14.28 16.93
N PHE A 287 -6.98 -13.14 16.23
CA PHE A 287 -7.63 -11.92 16.67
C PHE A 287 -9.15 -12.07 16.77
N ARG A 288 -9.80 -12.76 15.81
CA ARG A 288 -11.23 -13.09 15.88
C ARG A 288 -11.53 -13.87 17.16
N ALA A 289 -10.76 -14.92 17.45
CA ALA A 289 -10.96 -15.75 18.65
C ALA A 289 -10.76 -14.95 19.96
N ILE A 290 -9.76 -14.07 20.02
CA ILE A 290 -9.56 -13.14 21.14
C ILE A 290 -10.80 -12.25 21.32
N ARG A 291 -11.29 -11.64 20.24
CA ARG A 291 -12.41 -10.69 20.30
C ARG A 291 -13.72 -11.36 20.70
N GLU A 292 -13.99 -12.57 20.23
CA GLU A 292 -15.16 -13.37 20.64
C GLU A 292 -15.12 -13.71 22.14
N ALA A 293 -13.95 -14.09 22.65
CA ALA A 293 -13.80 -14.50 24.05
C ALA A 293 -13.70 -13.33 25.03
N TRP A 294 -13.16 -12.18 24.60
CA TRP A 294 -13.14 -10.96 25.39
C TRP A 294 -14.55 -10.41 25.62
N GLY A 295 -15.43 -10.55 24.62
CA GLY A 295 -16.84 -10.12 24.70
C GLY A 295 -17.03 -8.60 24.59
N GLY A 296 -15.95 -7.82 24.45
CA GLY A 296 -15.94 -6.39 24.17
C GLY A 296 -15.37 -6.06 22.80
N ALA A 297 -15.48 -4.78 22.39
CA ALA A 297 -14.86 -4.31 21.16
C ALA A 297 -13.35 -4.13 21.36
N LEU A 298 -12.56 -4.61 20.38
CA LEU A 298 -11.11 -4.41 20.31
C LEU A 298 -10.77 -3.67 19.02
N GLY A 299 -9.85 -2.71 19.11
CA GLY A 299 -9.28 -2.01 17.97
C GLY A 299 -7.83 -2.43 17.71
N VAL A 300 -7.32 -2.04 16.54
CA VAL A 300 -5.93 -2.30 16.10
C VAL A 300 -5.23 -0.97 15.89
N THR A 301 -4.07 -0.76 16.53
CA THR A 301 -3.20 0.41 16.31
C THR A 301 -1.97 0.10 15.47
N GLY A 302 -1.60 -1.17 15.34
CA GLY A 302 -0.39 -1.61 14.65
C GLY A 302 -0.58 -3.00 14.02
N GLY A 303 -0.04 -3.18 12.82
CA GLY A 303 -0.24 -4.38 12.00
C GLY A 303 0.94 -4.64 11.09
N TYR A 304 0.71 -5.22 9.91
CA TYR A 304 1.77 -5.52 8.96
C TYR A 304 2.37 -4.25 8.36
N ILE A 305 3.69 -4.18 8.43
CA ILE A 305 4.49 -3.13 7.81
C ILE A 305 5.65 -3.84 7.12
N PRO A 306 5.74 -3.87 5.78
CA PRO A 306 6.84 -4.51 5.09
C PRO A 306 8.16 -3.83 5.48
N LEU A 307 9.17 -4.63 5.77
CA LEU A 307 10.48 -4.10 6.08
C LEU A 307 11.11 -3.48 4.82
N GLN A 308 11.73 -2.32 5.02
CA GLN A 308 12.59 -1.67 4.03
C GLN A 308 14.04 -1.74 4.53
N GLY A 309 14.74 -2.87 4.31
CA GLY A 309 16.12 -3.07 4.77
C GLY A 309 16.42 -4.43 5.44
N ASP A 310 17.46 -4.48 6.28
CA ASP A 310 17.91 -5.71 6.97
C ASP A 310 17.13 -5.95 8.27
N ILE A 311 16.39 -7.07 8.30
CA ILE A 311 15.48 -7.43 9.40
C ILE A 311 16.22 -7.74 10.69
N SER A 312 17.50 -8.11 10.60
CA SER A 312 18.32 -8.47 11.77
C SER A 312 18.66 -7.27 12.66
N LEU A 313 18.50 -6.05 12.14
CA LEU A 313 18.71 -4.81 12.89
C LEU A 313 17.47 -4.39 13.71
N CYS A 314 16.32 -5.00 13.45
CA CYS A 314 15.06 -4.71 14.13
C CYS A 314 14.94 -5.51 15.43
N SER A 315 14.22 -4.97 16.41
CA SER A 315 13.80 -5.70 17.61
C SER A 315 12.88 -6.88 17.25
N ALA A 316 12.75 -7.87 18.14
CA ALA A 316 11.89 -9.04 17.87
C ALA A 316 10.43 -8.65 17.61
N GLU A 317 9.91 -7.63 18.29
CA GLU A 317 8.56 -7.07 18.07
C GLU A 317 8.42 -6.53 16.64
N GLU A 318 9.35 -5.67 16.21
CA GLU A 318 9.35 -5.09 14.87
C GLU A 318 9.47 -6.18 13.79
N GLN A 319 10.34 -7.17 14.00
CA GLN A 319 10.48 -8.31 13.09
C GLN A 319 9.16 -9.06 12.91
N ALA A 320 8.37 -9.23 13.97
CA ALA A 320 7.07 -9.89 13.89
C ALA A 320 6.07 -9.07 13.05
N HIS A 321 6.05 -7.74 13.20
CA HIS A 321 5.27 -6.87 12.30
C HIS A 321 5.73 -6.98 10.86
N HIS A 322 7.04 -7.01 10.60
CA HIS A 322 7.61 -7.18 9.25
C HIS A 322 7.35 -8.55 8.62
N GLN A 323 6.97 -9.54 9.42
CA GLN A 323 6.63 -10.88 8.96
C GLN A 323 5.11 -11.13 8.89
N GLY A 324 4.29 -10.11 9.19
CA GLY A 324 2.83 -10.23 9.21
C GLY A 324 2.33 -11.13 10.34
N MET A 325 3.06 -11.15 11.45
CA MET A 325 2.83 -12.06 12.57
C MET A 325 2.43 -11.35 13.87
N ALA A 326 2.34 -10.02 13.87
CA ALA A 326 2.02 -9.25 15.06
C ALA A 326 0.90 -8.23 14.85
N LEU A 327 0.13 -8.00 15.92
CA LEU A 327 -0.83 -6.91 16.06
C LEU A 327 -0.57 -6.16 17.36
N ASP A 328 -0.77 -4.85 17.30
CA ASP A 328 -0.93 -4.00 18.48
C ASP A 328 -2.42 -3.72 18.64
N ILE A 329 -3.01 -4.23 19.72
CA ILE A 329 -4.47 -4.20 19.95
C ILE A 329 -4.82 -3.47 21.24
N TYR A 330 -6.01 -2.89 21.30
CA TYR A 330 -6.49 -2.19 22.49
C TYR A 330 -7.97 -2.44 22.71
N PRO A 331 -8.46 -2.43 23.96
CA PRO A 331 -9.88 -2.53 24.20
C PRO A 331 -10.56 -1.16 24.03
N VAL A 332 -11.69 -1.15 23.33
CA VAL A 332 -12.48 0.06 23.12
C VAL A 332 -13.32 0.30 24.38
N ASN A 333 -13.20 1.49 24.98
CA ASN A 333 -13.89 1.90 26.21
C ASN A 333 -13.58 1.01 27.44
N ASP A 334 -12.40 0.41 27.48
CA ASP A 334 -11.92 -0.36 28.62
C ASP A 334 -10.43 -0.10 28.89
N ASP A 335 -9.90 -0.68 29.95
CA ASP A 335 -8.51 -0.52 30.36
C ASP A 335 -7.55 -1.49 29.64
N THR A 336 -6.46 -0.96 29.11
CA THR A 336 -5.47 -1.75 28.36
C THR A 336 -4.71 -2.72 29.27
N GLU A 337 -4.46 -2.33 30.53
CA GLU A 337 -3.80 -3.19 31.51
C GLU A 337 -4.69 -4.38 31.89
N CYS A 338 -6.01 -4.18 31.99
CA CYS A 338 -6.99 -5.25 32.12
C CYS A 338 -6.95 -6.25 30.94
N LEU A 339 -6.90 -5.76 29.69
CA LEU A 339 -6.76 -6.62 28.51
C LEU A 339 -5.47 -7.44 28.55
N TYR A 340 -4.33 -6.80 28.88
CA TYR A 340 -3.04 -7.48 29.00
C TYR A 340 -3.09 -8.62 30.03
N ARG A 341 -3.60 -8.36 31.24
CA ARG A 341 -3.72 -9.37 32.30
C ARG A 341 -4.63 -10.52 31.90
N TRP A 342 -5.71 -10.21 31.18
CA TRP A 342 -6.64 -11.22 30.68
C TRP A 342 -5.97 -12.13 29.63
N LEU A 343 -5.19 -11.54 28.70
CA LEU A 343 -4.41 -12.25 27.68
C LEU A 343 -3.25 -13.04 28.26
N TYR A 344 -2.62 -12.59 29.36
CA TYR A 344 -1.44 -13.24 29.95
C TYR A 344 -1.63 -14.73 30.28
N SER A 345 -2.85 -15.14 30.60
CA SER A 345 -3.18 -16.55 30.87
C SER A 345 -3.79 -17.30 29.68
N ARG A 346 -4.06 -16.60 28.57
CA ARG A 346 -4.84 -17.09 27.42
C ARG A 346 -4.11 -17.00 26.08
N TRP A 347 -2.96 -16.35 26.02
CA TRP A 347 -2.10 -16.26 24.83
C TRP A 347 -0.87 -17.15 24.99
N THR A 348 -0.54 -17.93 23.96
CA THR A 348 0.65 -18.80 23.97
C THR A 348 1.82 -18.28 23.15
N GLY A 349 1.64 -17.19 22.41
CA GLY A 349 2.72 -16.51 21.67
C GLY A 349 3.43 -15.47 22.52
N ASN A 350 4.22 -14.60 21.91
CA ASN A 350 4.77 -13.48 22.67
C ASN A 350 3.66 -12.45 22.91
N LEU A 351 3.68 -11.88 24.12
CA LEU A 351 2.71 -10.91 24.62
C LEU A 351 3.47 -9.86 25.40
N HIS A 352 3.47 -8.61 24.92
CA HIS A 352 4.18 -7.53 25.60
C HIS A 352 3.19 -6.45 26.06
N ASN A 353 3.37 -6.00 27.30
CA ASN A 353 2.54 -4.96 27.89
C ASN A 353 3.02 -3.58 27.40
N GLN A 354 2.19 -2.92 26.60
CA GLN A 354 2.42 -1.57 26.10
C GLN A 354 1.29 -0.63 26.56
N SER A 355 0.69 -0.90 27.72
CA SER A 355 -0.46 -0.12 28.24
C SER A 355 -0.13 1.36 28.45
N ASN A 356 1.14 1.70 28.73
CA ASN A 356 1.61 3.09 28.79
C ASN A 356 1.53 3.83 27.44
N HIS A 357 1.45 3.07 26.34
CA HIS A 357 1.27 3.57 24.98
C HIS A 357 -0.15 3.29 24.44
N GLY A 358 -1.04 2.73 25.27
CA GLY A 358 -2.44 2.50 24.95
C GLY A 358 -2.75 1.23 24.16
N PHE A 359 -1.85 0.25 24.12
CA PHE A 359 -2.09 -1.02 23.42
C PHE A 359 -1.40 -2.22 24.10
N VAL A 360 -1.72 -3.42 23.62
CA VAL A 360 -1.07 -4.68 23.95
C VAL A 360 -0.52 -5.28 22.67
N HIS A 361 0.75 -5.67 22.67
CA HIS A 361 1.38 -6.32 21.54
C HIS A 361 1.17 -7.84 21.63
N ILE A 362 0.66 -8.44 20.56
CA ILE A 362 0.55 -9.90 20.41
C ILE A 362 1.28 -10.35 19.15
N ASP A 363 2.00 -11.47 19.24
CA ASP A 363 2.53 -12.14 18.05
C ASP A 363 2.26 -13.65 18.03
N ILE A 364 2.10 -14.18 16.82
CA ILE A 364 1.90 -15.61 16.56
C ILE A 364 3.22 -16.36 16.31
N ALA A 365 4.37 -15.77 16.67
CA ALA A 365 5.66 -16.44 16.56
C ALA A 365 5.70 -17.70 17.42
N ASN A 366 6.54 -18.67 17.02
CA ASN A 366 6.66 -19.96 17.71
C ASN A 366 5.32 -20.71 17.89
N ASN A 367 4.40 -20.56 16.93
CA ASN A 367 3.04 -21.07 16.98
C ASN A 367 2.17 -20.49 18.11
N GLY A 368 2.36 -19.21 18.44
CA GLY A 368 1.44 -18.45 19.27
C GLY A 368 -0.01 -18.55 18.78
N ARG A 369 -0.92 -18.70 19.74
CA ARG A 369 -2.36 -18.80 19.52
C ARG A 369 -3.13 -18.44 20.78
N PHE A 370 -4.40 -18.15 20.60
CA PHE A 370 -5.37 -17.99 21.67
C PHE A 370 -5.80 -19.37 22.21
N ALA A 371 -5.76 -19.52 23.53
CA ALA A 371 -6.03 -20.79 24.21
C ALA A 371 -7.45 -20.90 24.79
N GLY A 372 -8.27 -19.84 24.76
CA GLY A 372 -9.67 -19.85 25.21
C GLY A 372 -9.86 -19.93 26.72
N MET A 373 -9.18 -20.85 27.40
CA MET A 373 -9.19 -21.04 28.85
C MET A 373 -7.87 -21.64 29.36
N ARG A 374 -7.36 -21.08 30.45
CA ARG A 374 -6.64 -21.82 31.50
C ARG A 374 -7.44 -21.70 32.78
#